data_AF-A0A8T6ZQ60-F1
#
_entry.id   AF-A0A8T6ZQ60-F1
#
_cell.length_a   1.000
_cell.length_b   1.000
_cell.length_c   1.000
_cell.angle_alpha   90.00
_cell.angle_beta   90.00
_cell.angle_gamma   90.00
#
_symmetry.space_group_name_H-M   'P 1'
#
loop_
_entity.id
_entity.type
_entity.pdbx_description
1 polymer ?
#
loop_
_entity_poly.entity_id
_entity_poly.type
_entity_poly.pdbx_seq_one_letter_code
_entity_poly.pdbx_strand_id
1 'polypeptide(L)'
;FDAEREQAEKKIGRRLSNQELCSYLLYPAVFEDFAKVRRSYGDISVLPTPVFFHGLKPHEEVEVHLERGKRLIIRLLGMSDVDDKGQRRVFFELNGQPRTVEVTDRSRAASVKRHPKADADNPKHVAAPMPGRIVSIAVKKGQKIERGDALLAIEAMKMETLLRAERDGAVKAIPAAVGMSVEAHDLLVELE
;
A
#
# COMPACT_ATOMS: atom_id res chain seq x y z
N PHE A 1 21.32 16.73 29.39
CA PHE A 1 21.62 15.62 28.47
C PHE A 1 20.74 14.40 28.74
N ASP A 2 20.48 14.02 29.99
CA ASP A 2 19.67 12.81 30.29
C ASP A 2 18.20 12.94 29.90
N ALA A 3 17.56 14.10 30.14
CA ALA A 3 16.19 14.36 29.72
C ALA A 3 16.02 14.31 28.19
N GLU A 4 16.95 14.93 27.45
CA GLU A 4 16.99 14.90 25.98
C GLU A 4 17.21 13.49 25.45
N ARG A 5 18.07 12.70 26.11
CA ARG A 5 18.27 11.28 25.77
C ARG A 5 16.98 10.50 25.92
N GLU A 6 16.29 10.64 27.05
CA GLU A 6 15.07 9.88 27.30
C GLU A 6 13.98 10.21 26.27
N GLN A 7 13.87 11.49 25.89
CA GLN A 7 12.94 11.91 24.83
C GLN A 7 13.32 11.33 23.46
N ALA A 8 14.60 11.41 23.08
CA ALA A 8 15.09 10.87 21.81
C ALA A 8 14.92 9.34 21.74
N GLU A 9 15.26 8.62 22.81
CA GLU A 9 15.11 7.17 22.91
C GLU A 9 13.64 6.74 22.82
N LYS A 10 12.72 7.48 23.47
CA LYS A 10 11.27 7.24 23.36
C LYS A 10 10.76 7.40 21.92
N LYS A 11 11.17 8.47 21.23
CA LYS A 11 10.78 8.71 19.84
C LYS A 11 11.32 7.64 18.88
N ILE A 12 12.57 7.24 19.07
CA ILE A 12 13.26 6.34 18.15
C ILE A 12 12.95 4.87 18.46
N GLY A 13 12.54 4.56 19.70
CA GLY A 13 12.14 3.22 20.13
C GLY A 13 13.32 2.27 20.37
N ARG A 14 14.52 2.80 20.60
CA ARG A 14 15.71 2.05 21.04
C ARG A 14 16.66 2.95 21.82
N ARG A 15 17.61 2.33 22.52
CA ARG A 15 18.68 3.07 23.20
C ARG A 15 19.65 3.70 22.20
N LEU A 16 20.17 4.87 22.56
CA LEU A 16 21.13 5.62 21.77
C LEU A 16 22.51 5.58 22.44
N SER A 17 23.54 5.37 21.62
CA SER A 17 24.91 5.65 22.05
C SER A 17 25.13 7.16 22.25
N ASN A 18 26.21 7.54 22.92
CA ASN A 18 26.56 8.96 23.11
C ASN A 18 26.74 9.68 21.76
N GLN A 19 27.32 9.01 20.76
CA GLN A 19 27.51 9.56 19.42
C GLN A 19 26.17 9.78 18.71
N GLU A 20 25.26 8.81 18.80
CA GLU A 20 23.92 8.92 18.23
C GLU A 20 23.08 10.02 18.89
N LEU A 21 23.21 10.18 20.21
CA LEU A 21 22.59 11.29 20.93
C LEU A 21 23.13 12.65 20.44
N CYS A 22 24.45 12.78 20.25
CA CYS A 22 25.02 14.00 19.68
C CYS A 22 24.48 14.26 18.26
N SER A 23 24.40 13.23 17.40
CA SER A 23 23.84 13.35 16.06
C SER A 23 22.36 13.77 16.08
N TYR A 24 21.57 13.23 17.02
CA TYR A 24 20.20 13.66 17.24
C TYR A 24 20.12 15.13 17.65
N LEU A 25 20.94 15.56 18.60
CA LEU A 25 20.93 16.95 19.08
C LEU A 25 21.36 17.95 17.99
N LEU A 26 22.29 17.57 17.12
CA LEU A 26 22.74 18.41 16.00
C LEU A 26 21.72 18.45 14.86
N TYR A 27 21.11 17.31 14.52
CA TYR A 27 20.19 17.18 13.38
C TYR A 27 18.98 16.30 13.72
N PRO A 28 18.02 16.77 14.55
CA PRO A 28 16.94 15.93 15.07
C PRO A 28 16.09 15.28 13.97
N ALA A 29 15.58 16.07 13.01
CA ALA A 29 14.72 15.57 11.95
C ALA A 29 15.45 14.56 11.03
N VAL A 30 16.69 14.87 10.65
CA VAL A 30 17.51 14.00 9.78
C VAL A 30 17.81 12.68 10.50
N PHE A 31 18.13 12.74 11.80
CA PHE A 31 18.41 11.54 12.59
C PHE A 31 17.16 10.68 12.80
N GLU A 32 15.98 11.30 13.00
CA GLU A 32 14.71 10.57 13.08
C GLU A 32 14.42 9.83 11.76
N ASP A 33 14.64 10.47 10.61
CA ASP A 33 14.43 9.83 9.30
C ASP A 33 15.47 8.73 9.03
N PHE A 34 16.74 8.98 9.36
CA PHE A 34 17.79 7.96 9.32
C PHE A 34 17.42 6.73 10.17
N ALA A 35 16.92 6.95 11.40
CA ALA A 35 16.54 5.88 12.30
C ALA A 35 15.34 5.08 11.78
N LYS A 36 14.36 5.73 11.16
CA LYS A 36 13.24 5.05 10.47
C LYS A 36 13.75 4.16 9.34
N VAL A 37 14.63 4.68 8.48
CA VAL A 37 15.22 3.92 7.37
C VAL A 37 16.00 2.71 7.89
N ARG A 38 16.85 2.91 8.90
CA ARG A 38 17.65 1.82 9.50
C ARG A 38 16.78 0.76 10.18
N ARG A 39 15.62 1.13 10.73
CA ARG A 39 14.64 0.17 11.27
C ARG A 39 13.96 -0.65 10.17
N SER A 40 13.62 -0.04 9.04
CA SER A 40 12.93 -0.72 7.94
C SER A 40 13.86 -1.60 7.09
N TYR A 41 15.10 -1.17 6.86
CA TYR A 41 16.00 -1.80 5.90
C TYR A 41 17.29 -2.36 6.51
N GLY A 42 17.53 -2.14 7.80
CA GLY A 42 18.79 -2.51 8.44
C GLY A 42 19.94 -1.61 8.03
N ASP A 43 21.16 -2.15 8.11
CA ASP A 43 22.35 -1.42 7.68
C ASP A 43 22.54 -1.54 6.17
N ILE A 44 22.28 -0.45 5.45
CA ILE A 44 22.40 -0.37 4.00
C ILE A 44 23.80 0.04 3.54
N SER A 45 24.70 0.47 4.45
CA SER A 45 26.04 0.91 4.07
C SER A 45 26.96 -0.22 3.61
N VAL A 46 26.58 -1.48 3.89
CA VAL A 46 27.31 -2.67 3.47
C VAL A 46 27.02 -3.07 2.02
N LEU A 47 26.03 -2.45 1.39
CA LEU A 47 25.68 -2.72 0.00
C LEU A 47 26.71 -2.08 -0.94
N PRO A 48 27.13 -2.78 -2.02
CA PRO A 48 27.91 -2.15 -3.07
C PRO A 48 27.16 -0.96 -3.69
N THR A 49 27.89 0.12 -3.97
CA THR A 49 27.34 1.37 -4.49
C THR A 49 26.40 1.21 -5.70
N PRO A 50 26.71 0.38 -6.72
CA PRO A 50 25.79 0.18 -7.84
C PRO A 50 24.46 -0.45 -7.41
N VAL A 51 24.52 -1.43 -6.51
CA VAL A 51 23.34 -2.14 -5.98
C VAL A 51 22.51 -1.20 -5.10
N PHE A 52 23.16 -0.35 -4.31
CA PHE A 52 22.48 0.66 -3.51
C PHE A 52 21.65 1.63 -4.38
N PHE A 53 22.19 2.09 -5.51
CA PHE A 53 21.51 3.06 -6.36
C PHE A 53 20.53 2.44 -7.38
N HIS A 54 20.81 1.24 -7.87
CA HIS A 54 20.09 0.67 -9.01
C HIS A 54 19.46 -0.71 -8.75
N GLY A 55 19.73 -1.31 -7.59
CA GLY A 55 19.35 -2.69 -7.31
C GLY A 55 20.13 -3.70 -8.17
N LEU A 56 19.59 -4.91 -8.28
CA LEU A 56 20.16 -6.00 -9.07
C LEU A 56 19.39 -6.18 -10.37
N LYS A 57 20.10 -6.59 -11.42
CA LYS A 57 19.48 -7.07 -12.67
C LYS A 57 19.09 -8.55 -12.55
N PRO A 58 18.12 -9.03 -13.34
CA PRO A 58 17.78 -10.45 -13.35
C PRO A 58 19.02 -11.32 -13.63
N HIS A 59 19.14 -12.38 -12.84
CA HIS A 59 20.25 -13.34 -12.80
C HIS A 59 21.59 -12.80 -12.27
N GLU A 60 21.66 -11.52 -11.90
CA GLU A 60 22.83 -10.91 -11.26
C GLU A 60 22.96 -11.39 -9.80
N GLU A 61 24.19 -11.65 -9.40
CA GLU A 61 24.57 -12.07 -8.05
C GLU A 61 25.45 -11.01 -7.41
N VAL A 62 25.21 -10.72 -6.14
CA VAL A 62 26.03 -9.83 -5.33
C VAL A 62 26.35 -10.48 -4.00
N GLU A 63 27.59 -10.25 -3.57
CA GLU A 63 28.07 -10.64 -2.26
C GLU A 63 28.07 -9.44 -1.30
N VAL A 64 27.27 -9.53 -0.24
CA VAL A 64 27.15 -8.49 0.79
C VAL A 64 27.83 -8.98 2.06
N HIS A 65 28.81 -8.21 2.55
CA HIS A 65 29.56 -8.53 3.76
C HIS A 65 28.91 -7.85 4.97
N LEU A 66 28.23 -8.63 5.81
CA LEU A 66 27.56 -8.09 7.01
C LEU A 66 28.56 -7.81 8.13
N GLU A 67 29.39 -8.81 8.43
CA GLU A 67 30.42 -8.77 9.47
C GLU A 67 31.60 -9.65 9.02
N ARG A 68 32.71 -9.60 9.75
CA ARG A 68 33.86 -10.47 9.47
C ARG A 68 33.43 -11.95 9.52
N GLY A 69 33.51 -12.64 8.39
CA GLY A 69 33.14 -14.05 8.24
C GLY A 69 31.65 -14.29 7.98
N LYS A 70 30.79 -13.27 7.98
CA LYS A 70 29.36 -13.37 7.63
C LYS A 70 29.08 -12.66 6.32
N ARG A 71 28.76 -13.45 5.29
CA ARG A 71 28.51 -12.97 3.93
C ARG A 71 27.15 -13.48 3.47
N LEU A 72 26.41 -12.62 2.77
CA LEU A 72 25.18 -12.96 2.09
C LEU A 72 25.44 -12.95 0.59
N ILE A 73 25.20 -14.07 -0.05
CA ILE A 73 25.16 -14.18 -1.50
C ILE A 73 23.70 -14.02 -1.90
N ILE A 74 23.41 -12.93 -2.60
CA ILE A 74 22.07 -12.56 -3.04
C ILE A 74 22.05 -12.62 -4.55
N ARG A 75 21.20 -13.47 -5.12
CA ARG A 75 20.98 -13.54 -6.57
C ARG A 75 19.55 -13.22 -6.90
N LEU A 76 19.32 -12.25 -7.79
CA LEU A 76 17.97 -11.96 -8.27
C LEU A 76 17.58 -12.99 -9.33
N LEU A 77 16.54 -13.78 -9.09
CA LEU A 77 16.04 -14.74 -10.09
C LEU A 77 15.13 -14.07 -11.11
N GLY A 78 14.30 -13.14 -10.64
CA GLY A 78 13.34 -12.43 -11.47
C GLY A 78 12.26 -11.74 -10.67
N MET A 79 11.28 -11.19 -11.37
CA MET A 79 10.17 -10.47 -10.78
C MET A 79 8.88 -10.85 -11.50
N SER A 80 7.76 -10.90 -10.78
CA SER A 80 6.44 -11.01 -11.39
C SER A 80 6.02 -9.69 -12.04
N ASP A 81 4.96 -9.78 -12.82
CA ASP A 81 4.13 -8.63 -13.17
C ASP A 81 3.52 -7.99 -11.91
N VAL A 82 3.12 -6.73 -12.05
CA VAL A 82 2.44 -5.98 -11.00
C VAL A 82 0.99 -6.46 -10.92
N ASP A 83 0.52 -6.77 -9.71
CA ASP A 83 -0.85 -7.15 -9.45
C ASP A 83 -1.81 -5.93 -9.41
N ASP A 84 -3.11 -6.20 -9.31
CA ASP A 84 -4.15 -5.17 -9.25
C ASP A 84 -4.01 -4.22 -8.05
N LYS A 85 -3.24 -4.63 -7.03
CA LYS A 85 -2.95 -3.83 -5.83
C LYS A 85 -1.68 -2.98 -5.98
N GLY A 86 -1.03 -3.01 -7.14
CA GLY A 86 0.21 -2.29 -7.41
C GLY A 86 1.44 -2.94 -6.77
N GLN A 87 1.37 -4.22 -6.41
CA GLN A 87 2.47 -4.98 -5.80
C GLN A 87 3.08 -5.94 -6.80
N ARG A 88 4.37 -6.23 -6.64
CA ARG A 88 5.06 -7.26 -7.42
C ARG A 88 5.85 -8.17 -6.49
N ARG A 89 5.93 -9.44 -6.86
CA ARG A 89 6.76 -10.42 -6.19
C ARG A 89 8.16 -10.41 -6.81
N VAL A 90 9.17 -10.31 -5.96
CA VAL A 90 10.58 -10.39 -6.32
C VAL A 90 11.12 -11.72 -5.81
N PHE A 91 11.69 -12.51 -6.71
CA PHE A 91 12.24 -13.83 -6.42
C PHE A 91 13.76 -13.73 -6.37
N PHE A 92 14.36 -14.13 -5.27
CA PHE A 92 15.82 -14.12 -5.11
C PHE A 92 16.28 -15.40 -4.43
N GLU A 93 17.53 -15.78 -4.68
CA GLU A 93 18.24 -16.77 -3.88
C GLU A 93 19.09 -16.06 -2.85
N LEU A 94 19.00 -16.52 -1.61
CA LEU A 94 19.81 -16.08 -0.49
C LEU A 94 20.64 -17.27 0.00
N ASN A 95 21.95 -17.25 -0.22
CA ASN A 95 22.85 -18.36 0.10
C ASN A 95 22.35 -19.71 -0.45
N GLY A 96 21.86 -19.70 -1.71
CA GLY A 96 21.32 -20.87 -2.40
C GLY A 96 19.89 -21.26 -2.00
N GLN A 97 19.25 -20.55 -1.08
CA GLN A 97 17.85 -20.78 -0.73
C GLN A 97 16.93 -19.79 -1.45
N PRO A 98 15.92 -20.25 -2.21
CA PRO A 98 14.96 -19.37 -2.84
C PRO A 98 14.09 -18.66 -1.80
N ARG A 99 13.85 -17.38 -2.02
CA ARG A 99 13.05 -16.49 -1.19
C ARG A 99 12.21 -15.60 -2.10
N THR A 100 11.04 -15.24 -1.59
CA THR A 100 10.09 -14.36 -2.28
C THR A 100 9.76 -13.19 -1.36
N VAL A 101 9.82 -11.97 -1.89
CA VAL A 101 9.40 -10.76 -1.18
C VAL A 101 8.42 -9.99 -2.04
N GLU A 102 7.37 -9.47 -1.41
CA GLU A 102 6.39 -8.57 -2.04
C GLU A 102 6.86 -7.11 -1.89
N VAL A 103 6.89 -6.39 -3.00
CA VAL A 103 7.32 -5.00 -3.05
C VAL A 103 6.26 -4.18 -3.79
N THR A 104 5.88 -3.04 -3.23
CA THR A 104 4.99 -2.10 -3.91
C THR A 104 5.73 -1.41 -5.05
N ASP A 105 5.21 -1.51 -6.28
CA ASP A 105 5.74 -0.80 -7.43
C ASP A 105 5.28 0.66 -7.40
N ARG A 106 6.15 1.55 -6.91
CA ARG A 106 5.83 2.99 -6.77
C ARG A 106 5.63 3.70 -8.12
N SER A 107 6.11 3.13 -9.23
CA SER A 107 5.92 3.72 -10.57
C SER A 107 4.50 3.48 -11.10
N ARG A 108 3.87 2.38 -10.68
CA ARG A 108 2.48 2.03 -11.03
C ARG A 108 1.48 2.22 -9.89
N ALA A 109 1.93 2.46 -8.66
CA ALA A 109 1.06 2.83 -7.54
C ALA A 109 0.26 4.12 -7.81
N ALA A 110 0.78 5.02 -8.67
CA ALA A 110 0.04 6.19 -9.14
C ALA A 110 -1.06 5.86 -10.17
N SER A 111 -0.99 4.70 -10.85
CA SER A 111 -1.98 4.26 -11.86
C SER A 111 -3.09 3.36 -11.28
N VAL A 112 -2.92 2.81 -10.09
CA VAL A 112 -4.00 2.11 -9.40
C VAL A 112 -4.91 3.17 -8.80
N LYS A 113 -5.95 3.59 -9.55
CA LYS A 113 -7.04 4.43 -9.03
C LYS A 113 -7.73 3.66 -7.89
N ARG A 114 -7.23 3.78 -6.67
CA ARG A 114 -7.94 3.29 -5.48
C ARG A 114 -9.25 4.04 -5.40
N HIS A 115 -10.34 3.29 -5.45
CA HIS A 115 -11.66 3.86 -5.27
C HIS A 115 -11.81 4.33 -3.82
N PRO A 116 -12.46 5.48 -3.59
CA PRO A 116 -12.76 5.92 -2.23
C PRO A 116 -13.56 4.81 -1.54
N LYS A 117 -13.20 4.46 -0.30
CA LYS A 117 -13.97 3.50 0.50
C LYS A 117 -15.18 4.20 1.11
N ALA A 118 -16.29 3.48 1.24
CA ALA A 118 -17.43 3.94 1.99
C ALA A 118 -17.08 4.05 3.48
N ASP A 119 -17.69 5.01 4.18
CA ASP A 119 -17.52 5.17 5.61
C ASP A 119 -18.63 4.35 6.27
N ALA A 120 -18.26 3.39 7.12
CA ALA A 120 -19.21 2.47 7.75
C ALA A 120 -20.17 3.19 8.71
N ASP A 121 -19.74 4.32 9.28
CA ASP A 121 -20.55 5.12 10.19
C ASP A 121 -21.41 6.15 9.43
N ASN A 122 -21.21 6.30 8.10
CA ASN A 122 -22.01 7.19 7.28
C ASN A 122 -23.13 6.43 6.55
N PRO A 123 -24.38 6.50 7.02
CA PRO A 123 -25.48 5.74 6.46
C PRO A 123 -25.92 6.24 5.07
N LYS A 124 -25.33 7.34 4.57
CA LYS A 124 -25.54 7.88 3.23
C LYS A 124 -24.57 7.31 2.19
N HIS A 125 -23.55 6.55 2.62
CA HIS A 125 -22.60 5.91 1.73
C HIS A 125 -23.11 4.52 1.34
N VAL A 126 -23.27 4.28 0.04
CA VAL A 126 -23.59 2.97 -0.50
C VAL A 126 -22.29 2.28 -0.89
N ALA A 127 -21.95 1.24 -0.13
CA ALA A 127 -20.73 0.48 -0.30
C ALA A 127 -20.92 -0.73 -1.23
N ALA A 128 -19.86 -1.17 -1.89
CA ALA A 128 -19.83 -2.43 -2.60
C ALA A 128 -19.91 -3.61 -1.60
N PRO A 129 -20.92 -4.48 -1.69
CA PRO A 129 -21.09 -5.60 -0.75
C PRO A 129 -20.08 -6.73 -1.02
N MET A 130 -19.57 -6.80 -2.24
CA MET A 130 -18.64 -7.83 -2.69
C MET A 130 -17.77 -7.31 -3.83
N PRO A 131 -16.57 -7.89 -4.03
CA PRO A 131 -15.75 -7.58 -5.20
C PRO A 131 -16.48 -7.98 -6.48
N GLY A 132 -16.36 -7.18 -7.53
CA GLY A 132 -17.02 -7.43 -8.81
C GLY A 132 -16.78 -6.33 -9.82
N ARG A 133 -17.60 -6.30 -10.88
CA ARG A 133 -17.56 -5.30 -11.94
C ARG A 133 -18.91 -4.61 -12.09
N ILE A 134 -18.92 -3.29 -12.23
CA ILE A 134 -20.16 -2.54 -12.42
C ILE A 134 -20.66 -2.76 -13.86
N VAL A 135 -21.86 -3.31 -14.00
CA VAL A 135 -22.47 -3.62 -15.31
C VAL A 135 -23.36 -2.49 -15.79
N SER A 136 -24.10 -1.87 -14.87
CA SER A 136 -25.03 -0.79 -15.17
C SER A 136 -25.19 0.15 -13.99
N ILE A 137 -25.51 1.41 -14.28
CA ILE A 137 -25.88 2.42 -13.29
C ILE A 137 -27.27 2.91 -13.69
N ALA A 138 -28.24 2.75 -12.79
CA ALA A 138 -29.64 3.04 -13.04
C ALA A 138 -30.05 4.46 -12.60
N VAL A 139 -29.19 5.15 -11.84
CA VAL A 139 -29.45 6.49 -11.30
C VAL A 139 -28.52 7.56 -11.86
N LYS A 140 -28.95 8.82 -11.76
CA LYS A 140 -28.16 10.01 -12.13
C LYS A 140 -27.93 10.91 -10.93
N LYS A 141 -26.86 11.70 -10.95
CA LYS A 141 -26.60 12.74 -9.95
C LYS A 141 -27.80 13.71 -9.87
N GLY A 142 -28.25 13.99 -8.65
CA GLY A 142 -29.40 14.84 -8.33
C GLY A 142 -30.76 14.14 -8.43
N GLN A 143 -30.81 12.86 -8.81
CA GLN A 143 -32.07 12.12 -8.89
C GLN A 143 -32.60 11.81 -7.49
N LYS A 144 -33.90 12.05 -7.28
CA LYS A 144 -34.61 11.57 -6.09
C LYS A 144 -34.87 10.07 -6.23
N ILE A 145 -34.62 9.35 -5.14
CA ILE A 145 -34.79 7.91 -5.05
C ILE A 145 -35.67 7.57 -3.85
N GLU A 146 -36.44 6.50 -3.98
CA GLU A 146 -37.20 5.90 -2.90
C GLU A 146 -36.54 4.58 -2.46
N ARG A 147 -36.80 4.16 -1.23
CA ARG A 147 -36.32 2.89 -0.70
C ARG A 147 -36.78 1.75 -1.63
N GLY A 148 -35.81 0.96 -2.09
CA GLY A 148 -36.03 -0.17 -2.99
C GLY A 148 -35.71 0.13 -4.47
N ASP A 149 -35.51 1.40 -4.82
CA ASP A 149 -35.11 1.80 -6.18
C ASP A 149 -33.76 1.20 -6.56
N ALA A 150 -33.64 0.83 -7.82
CA ALA A 150 -32.39 0.29 -8.36
C ALA A 150 -31.35 1.41 -8.49
N LEU A 151 -30.16 1.19 -7.92
CA LEU A 151 -29.03 2.12 -8.00
C LEU A 151 -28.07 1.73 -9.12
N LEU A 152 -27.57 0.49 -9.07
CA LEU A 152 -26.59 -0.05 -10.01
C LEU A 152 -26.58 -1.58 -9.93
N ALA A 153 -25.97 -2.24 -10.92
CA ALA A 153 -25.74 -3.68 -10.90
C ALA A 153 -24.24 -4.01 -10.88
N ILE A 154 -23.87 -5.00 -10.06
CA ILE A 154 -22.51 -5.55 -9.99
C ILE A 154 -22.55 -6.99 -10.48
N GLU A 155 -21.66 -7.34 -11.40
CA GLU A 155 -21.37 -8.70 -11.78
C GLU A 155 -20.20 -9.22 -10.95
N ALA A 156 -20.39 -10.34 -10.27
CA ALA A 156 -19.28 -11.15 -9.78
C ALA A 156 -19.56 -12.62 -10.05
N MET A 157 -18.51 -13.36 -10.44
CA MET A 157 -18.61 -14.80 -10.71
C MET A 157 -19.76 -15.17 -11.69
N LYS A 158 -19.98 -14.34 -12.72
CA LYS A 158 -21.06 -14.49 -13.73
C LYS A 158 -22.48 -14.32 -13.16
N MET A 159 -22.61 -13.78 -11.95
CA MET A 159 -23.90 -13.45 -11.34
C MET A 159 -24.03 -11.94 -11.23
N GLU A 160 -25.10 -11.40 -11.77
CA GLU A 160 -25.47 -9.99 -11.63
C GLU A 160 -26.29 -9.80 -10.35
N THR A 161 -25.84 -8.88 -9.50
CA THR A 161 -26.52 -8.47 -8.27
C THR A 161 -26.95 -7.02 -8.40
N LEU A 162 -28.26 -6.78 -8.30
CA LEU A 162 -28.82 -5.45 -8.33
C LEU A 162 -28.75 -4.81 -6.94
N LEU A 163 -28.04 -3.69 -6.81
CA LEU A 163 -28.02 -2.90 -5.58
C LEU A 163 -29.21 -1.94 -5.57
N ARG A 164 -29.92 -1.94 -4.44
CA ARG A 164 -31.12 -1.12 -4.23
C ARG A 164 -30.88 -0.08 -3.14
N ALA A 165 -31.63 1.02 -3.20
CA ALA A 165 -31.63 2.04 -2.18
C ALA A 165 -32.18 1.50 -0.86
N GLU A 166 -31.42 1.64 0.23
CA GLU A 166 -31.88 1.25 1.57
C GLU A 166 -32.81 2.29 2.21
N ARG A 167 -32.87 3.49 1.64
CA ARG A 167 -33.60 4.65 2.16
C ARG A 167 -34.03 5.58 1.03
N ASP A 168 -34.99 6.44 1.35
CA ASP A 168 -35.36 7.58 0.50
C ASP A 168 -34.27 8.65 0.57
N GLY A 169 -34.04 9.36 -0.53
CA GLY A 169 -33.04 10.42 -0.58
C GLY A 169 -32.82 10.99 -1.98
N ALA A 170 -31.74 11.75 -2.14
CA ALA A 170 -31.27 12.21 -3.44
C ALA A 170 -29.83 11.76 -3.68
N VAL A 171 -29.49 11.45 -4.93
CA VAL A 171 -28.13 11.03 -5.29
C VAL A 171 -27.20 12.23 -5.33
N LYS A 172 -26.26 12.33 -4.38
CA LYS A 172 -25.27 13.41 -4.30
C LYS A 172 -24.12 13.19 -5.28
N ALA A 173 -23.57 11.97 -5.31
CA ALA A 173 -22.45 11.62 -6.17
C ALA A 173 -22.46 10.13 -6.55
N ILE A 174 -21.87 9.82 -7.70
CA ILE A 174 -21.70 8.45 -8.19
C ILE A 174 -20.21 8.29 -8.55
N PRO A 175 -19.34 7.90 -7.61
CA PRO A 175 -17.93 7.62 -7.90
C PRO A 175 -17.72 6.40 -8.81
N ALA A 176 -18.72 5.51 -8.85
CA ALA A 176 -18.78 4.34 -9.71
C ALA A 176 -18.94 4.69 -11.20
N ALA A 177 -18.33 3.89 -12.09
CA ALA A 177 -18.53 3.95 -13.54
C ALA A 177 -18.83 2.56 -14.12
N VAL A 178 -19.61 2.50 -15.20
CA VAL A 178 -19.87 1.24 -15.92
C VAL A 178 -18.55 0.65 -16.43
N GLY A 179 -18.37 -0.65 -16.24
CA GLY A 179 -17.17 -1.39 -16.58
C GLY A 179 -16.05 -1.33 -15.54
N MET A 180 -16.21 -0.55 -14.46
CA MET A 180 -15.24 -0.42 -13.37
C MET A 180 -15.23 -1.68 -12.49
N SER A 181 -14.04 -2.18 -12.18
CA SER A 181 -13.84 -3.21 -11.15
C SER A 181 -13.86 -2.57 -9.77
N VAL A 182 -14.56 -3.19 -8.82
CA VAL A 182 -14.71 -2.71 -7.45
C VAL A 182 -14.32 -3.80 -6.46
N GLU A 183 -13.74 -3.39 -5.33
CA GLU A 183 -13.52 -4.26 -4.17
C GLU A 183 -14.65 -4.10 -3.16
N ALA A 184 -14.73 -5.02 -2.20
CA ALA A 184 -15.60 -4.85 -1.05
C ALA A 184 -15.33 -3.51 -0.34
N HIS A 185 -16.41 -2.85 0.08
CA HIS A 185 -16.43 -1.56 0.75
C HIS A 185 -16.02 -0.34 -0.11
N ASP A 186 -15.82 -0.48 -1.41
CA ASP A 186 -15.68 0.69 -2.29
C ASP A 186 -16.97 1.52 -2.29
N LEU A 187 -16.85 2.84 -2.29
CA LEU A 187 -17.97 3.77 -2.36
C LEU A 187 -18.53 3.80 -3.78
N LEU A 188 -19.79 3.39 -3.92
CA LEU A 188 -20.45 3.31 -5.21
C LEU A 188 -21.38 4.48 -5.46
N VAL A 189 -22.16 4.87 -4.45
CA VAL A 189 -23.10 5.99 -4.50
C VAL A 189 -23.06 6.73 -3.17
N GLU A 190 -23.10 8.05 -3.22
CA GLU A 190 -23.30 8.92 -2.06
C GLU A 190 -24.69 9.55 -2.14
N LEU A 191 -25.46 9.42 -1.05
CA LEU A 191 -26.79 9.98 -0.90
C LEU A 191 -26.77 11.29 -0.08
N GLU A 192 -27.81 12.10 -0.21
CA GLU A 192 -28.07 13.27 0.64
C GLU A 192 -28.83 12.94 1.93
#